data_AF-A0A9D2X5E0-F1
#
_entry.id   AF-A0A9D2X5E0-F1
#
_cell.length_a   1.000
_cell.length_b   1.000
_cell.length_c   1.000
_cell.angle_alpha   90.00
_cell.angle_beta   90.00
_cell.angle_gamma   90.00
#
_symmetry.space_group_name_H-M   'P 1'
#
loop_
_entity.id
_entity.type
_entity.pdbx_description
1 polymer ?
#
loop_
_entity_poly.entity_id
_entity_poly.type
_entity_poly.pdbx_seq_one_letter_code
_entity_poly.pdbx_strand_id
1 'polypeptide(L)'
;MNHLVLLFAILIIGMGVPPAFAHTTVHVEQFEIEVGWGIEPPVVGIRNDFVFEISEPGPNEGVKSGVINAFRNLEATAKFGGITKVLDINSDPRPGHYYSSVIPTKTGSILIDIKGEINGVPIDVEIPVEDVETTAVLDFPPSTGSSNQDITSMKNAISSLQKEINSLKTGSGANLDNVGPAYDFAIFGLSLGAAGVVLAVVAMIKRK
;
A
#
# COMPACT_ATOMS: atom_id res chain seq x y z
N MET A 1 20.27 6.91 41.87
CA MET A 1 19.08 6.39 41.15
C MET A 1 18.16 7.51 40.63
N ASN A 2 18.18 8.72 41.21
CA ASN A 2 17.24 9.79 40.87
C ASN A 2 17.62 10.63 39.62
N HIS A 3 18.89 10.64 39.22
CA HIS A 3 19.34 11.41 38.04
C HIS A 3 18.98 10.74 36.71
N LEU A 4 18.94 9.40 36.67
CA LEU A 4 18.57 8.64 35.48
C LEU A 4 17.07 8.79 35.15
N VAL A 5 16.23 8.86 36.20
CA VAL A 5 14.78 9.12 36.07
C VAL A 5 14.52 10.54 35.58
N LEU A 6 15.30 11.53 36.05
CA LEU A 6 15.18 12.92 35.59
C LEU A 6 15.57 13.09 34.11
N LEU A 7 16.63 12.40 33.66
CA LEU A 7 17.05 12.41 32.25
C LEU A 7 16.02 11.77 31.33
N PHE A 8 15.35 10.71 31.78
CA PHE A 8 14.25 10.10 31.04
C PHE A 8 13.01 10.99 30.97
N ALA A 9 12.70 11.72 32.05
CA ALA A 9 11.58 12.66 32.09
C ALA A 9 11.79 13.88 31.17
N ILE A 10 13.03 14.37 31.04
CA ILE A 10 13.38 15.48 30.14
C ILE A 10 13.32 15.06 28.67
N LEU A 11 13.67 13.81 28.35
CA LEU A 11 13.63 13.29 26.98
C LEU A 11 12.20 13.19 26.42
N ILE A 12 11.21 12.92 27.28
CA ILE A 12 9.79 12.80 26.88
C ILE A 12 9.16 14.17 26.58
N ILE A 13 9.62 15.25 27.24
CA ILE A 13 9.07 16.61 27.05
C ILE A 13 9.52 17.22 25.71
N GLY A 14 10.59 16.71 25.09
CA GLY A 14 11.12 17.18 23.81
C GLY A 14 10.40 16.63 22.57
N MET A 15 9.51 15.65 22.72
CA MET A 15 8.69 15.16 21.62
C MET A 15 7.46 16.07 21.48
N GLY A 16 7.64 17.22 20.84
CA GLY A 16 6.53 18.06 20.42
C GLY A 16 5.59 17.21 19.56
N VAL A 17 4.34 17.06 20.01
CA VAL A 17 3.28 16.52 19.15
C VAL A 17 3.15 17.53 18.01
N PRO A 18 3.41 17.15 16.74
CA PRO A 18 3.09 18.04 15.64
C PRO A 18 1.60 18.36 15.75
N PRO A 19 1.20 19.63 15.63
CA PRO A 19 -0.19 19.94 15.76
C PRO A 19 -0.96 19.18 14.66
N ALA A 20 -1.86 18.30 15.08
CA ALA A 20 -2.86 17.71 14.20
C ALA A 20 -3.91 18.80 13.96
N PHE A 21 -3.55 19.78 13.12
CA PHE A 21 -4.55 20.65 12.57
C PHE A 21 -5.20 19.90 11.41
N ALA A 22 -6.51 19.73 11.53
CA ALA A 22 -7.41 19.36 10.44
C ALA A 22 -6.98 20.06 9.13
N HIS A 23 -6.82 21.39 9.21
CA HIS A 23 -6.39 22.24 8.10
C HIS A 23 -5.17 23.08 8.47
N THR A 24 -4.22 23.23 7.55
CA THR A 24 -3.03 24.05 7.73
C THR A 24 -3.27 25.45 7.20
N THR A 25 -3.06 26.45 8.05
CA THR A 25 -3.21 27.87 7.71
C THR A 25 -1.87 28.53 7.42
N VAL A 26 -1.77 29.26 6.32
CA VAL A 26 -0.65 30.15 5.98
C VAL A 26 -1.15 31.57 5.73
N HIS A 27 -0.30 32.55 6.04
CA HIS A 27 -0.61 33.96 5.83
C HIS A 27 0.27 34.53 4.73
N VAL A 28 -0.33 35.22 3.77
CA VAL A 28 0.37 35.92 2.68
C VAL A 28 -0.22 37.31 2.57
N GLU A 29 0.53 38.32 3.00
CA GLU A 29 0.05 39.70 3.12
C GLU A 29 -1.25 39.78 3.94
N GLN A 30 -2.33 40.33 3.38
CA GLN A 30 -3.64 40.37 4.01
C GLN A 30 -4.43 39.05 3.91
N PHE A 31 -3.95 38.06 3.17
CA PHE A 31 -4.70 36.82 2.96
C PHE A 31 -4.31 35.76 3.96
N GLU A 32 -5.34 35.10 4.48
CA GLU A 32 -5.22 33.86 5.24
C GLU A 32 -5.72 32.72 4.35
N ILE A 33 -4.84 31.75 4.08
CA ILE A 33 -5.09 30.60 3.21
C ILE A 33 -5.01 29.35 4.07
N GLU A 34 -6.15 28.69 4.24
CA GLU A 34 -6.29 27.45 4.99
C GLU A 34 -6.58 26.30 4.04
N VAL A 35 -5.85 25.19 4.19
CA VAL A 35 -5.96 24.02 3.30
C VAL A 35 -5.99 22.75 4.11
N GLY A 36 -6.91 21.84 3.78
CA GLY A 36 -6.98 20.54 4.43
C GLY A 36 -7.92 19.58 3.71
N TRP A 37 -8.47 18.62 4.46
CA TRP A 37 -9.38 17.61 3.94
C TRP A 37 -10.85 17.96 4.23
N GLY A 38 -11.74 17.58 3.33
CA GLY A 38 -13.18 17.75 3.53
C GLY A 38 -13.78 16.74 4.51
N ILE A 39 -13.24 15.51 4.53
CA ILE A 39 -13.60 14.43 5.45
C ILE A 39 -12.34 13.96 6.17
N GLU A 40 -12.41 13.87 7.49
CA GLU A 40 -11.27 13.54 8.35
C GLU A 40 -11.57 12.36 9.28
N PRO A 41 -10.58 11.46 9.53
CA PRO A 41 -9.26 11.42 8.90
C PRO A 41 -9.34 11.06 7.41
N PRO A 42 -8.43 11.57 6.57
CA PRO A 42 -8.35 11.18 5.17
C PRO A 42 -7.90 9.72 5.06
N VAL A 43 -8.64 8.88 4.34
CA VAL A 43 -8.28 7.46 4.16
C VAL A 43 -8.16 7.06 2.69
N VAL A 44 -7.31 6.07 2.42
CA VAL A 44 -7.14 5.53 1.07
C VAL A 44 -8.41 4.88 0.53
N GLY A 45 -8.62 5.03 -0.78
CA GLY A 45 -9.68 4.35 -1.53
C GLY A 45 -11.08 4.96 -1.38
N ILE A 46 -11.26 5.95 -0.52
CA ILE A 46 -12.53 6.66 -0.33
C ILE A 46 -12.44 8.04 -0.99
N ARG A 47 -13.48 8.43 -1.74
CA ARG A 47 -13.55 9.79 -2.30
C ARG A 47 -13.57 10.81 -1.17
N ASN A 48 -12.74 11.83 -1.30
CA ASN A 48 -12.63 12.97 -0.41
C ASN A 48 -12.44 14.25 -1.24
N ASP A 49 -12.27 15.37 -0.56
CA ASP A 49 -11.99 16.66 -1.18
C ASP A 49 -10.80 17.31 -0.48
N PHE A 50 -9.92 17.95 -1.26
CA PHE A 50 -9.09 19.01 -0.70
C PHE A 50 -9.97 20.24 -0.56
N VAL A 51 -10.00 20.84 0.62
CA VAL A 51 -10.75 22.07 0.88
C VAL A 51 -9.79 23.22 1.08
N PHE A 52 -10.20 24.39 0.58
CA PHE A 52 -9.45 25.63 0.64
C PHE A 52 -10.36 26.71 1.19
N GLU A 53 -9.91 27.41 2.23
CA GLU A 53 -10.55 28.61 2.73
C GLU A 53 -9.59 29.78 2.57
N ILE A 54 -10.00 30.77 1.79
CA ILE A 54 -9.21 31.97 1.52
C ILE A 54 -10.00 33.16 2.06
N SER A 55 -9.41 33.83 3.03
CA SER A 55 -10.04 34.96 3.70
C SER A 55 -9.11 36.16 3.83
N GLU A 56 -9.69 37.33 4.05
CA GLU A 56 -9.00 38.59 4.31
C GLU A 56 -9.68 39.33 5.48
N PRO A 57 -9.01 40.32 6.12
CA PRO A 57 -9.64 41.17 7.13
C PRO A 57 -10.93 41.79 6.61
N GLY A 58 -12.01 41.57 7.35
CA GLY A 58 -13.34 42.10 7.06
C GLY A 58 -13.52 43.55 7.51
N PRO A 59 -14.75 44.09 7.39
CA PRO A 59 -15.05 45.50 7.69
C PRO A 59 -14.83 45.91 9.15
N ASN A 60 -14.86 44.94 10.07
CA ASN A 60 -14.68 45.14 11.50
C ASN A 60 -13.47 44.34 11.99
N GLU A 61 -12.77 44.87 12.99
CA GLU A 61 -11.62 44.18 13.60
C GLU A 61 -12.02 42.79 14.13
N GLY A 62 -11.22 41.77 13.80
CA GLY A 62 -11.45 40.39 14.19
C GLY A 62 -12.49 39.63 13.33
N VAL A 63 -13.15 40.28 12.37
CA VAL A 63 -14.03 39.60 11.41
C VAL A 63 -13.23 39.25 10.16
N LYS A 64 -13.34 38.01 9.69
CA LYS A 64 -12.78 37.57 8.41
C LYS A 64 -13.84 37.66 7.30
N SER A 65 -13.42 38.00 6.10
CA SER A 65 -14.23 38.03 4.89
C SER A 65 -13.68 37.03 3.89
N GLY A 66 -14.51 36.13 3.38
CA GLY A 66 -14.09 35.15 2.38
C GLY A 66 -13.81 35.81 1.02
N VAL A 67 -12.67 35.51 0.42
CA VAL A 67 -12.27 36.03 -0.89
C VAL A 67 -12.97 35.27 -1.99
N ILE A 68 -13.87 35.94 -2.71
CA ILE A 68 -14.60 35.35 -3.84
C ILE A 68 -13.75 35.33 -5.12
N ASN A 69 -13.92 34.30 -5.95
CA ASN A 69 -13.17 34.09 -7.19
C ASN A 69 -11.63 34.08 -7.03
N ALA A 70 -11.11 33.67 -5.87
CA ALA A 70 -9.66 33.61 -5.61
C ALA A 70 -8.93 32.73 -6.64
N PHE A 71 -9.54 31.60 -7.04
CA PHE A 71 -9.00 30.69 -8.05
C PHE A 71 -9.15 31.14 -9.51
N ARG A 72 -9.49 32.41 -9.76
CA ARG A 72 -9.48 32.94 -11.13
C ARG A 72 -8.06 32.94 -11.73
N ASN A 73 -7.07 33.34 -10.92
CA ASN A 73 -5.66 33.47 -11.31
C ASN A 73 -4.74 32.67 -10.38
N LEU A 74 -5.28 31.70 -9.63
CA LEU A 74 -4.50 30.75 -8.84
C LEU A 74 -4.62 29.35 -9.43
N GLU A 75 -3.54 28.61 -9.34
CA GLU A 75 -3.48 27.17 -9.59
C GLU A 75 -3.06 26.46 -8.31
N ALA A 76 -3.75 25.37 -7.97
CA ALA A 76 -3.33 24.47 -6.90
C ALA A 76 -2.90 23.12 -7.48
N THR A 77 -1.77 22.60 -7.00
CA THR A 77 -1.20 21.34 -7.41
C THR A 77 -0.92 20.47 -6.19
N ALA A 78 -1.49 19.26 -6.15
CA ALA A 78 -1.15 18.27 -5.15
C ALA A 78 0.15 17.55 -5.51
N LYS A 79 1.04 17.38 -4.53
CA LYS A 79 2.34 16.71 -4.66
C LYS A 79 2.44 15.54 -3.68
N PHE A 80 2.76 14.36 -4.19
CA PHE A 80 2.96 13.14 -3.39
C PHE A 80 4.16 12.36 -3.94
N GLY A 81 5.21 12.17 -3.13
CA GLY A 81 6.34 11.31 -3.49
C GLY A 81 6.99 11.62 -4.85
N GLY A 82 7.04 12.89 -5.26
CA GLY A 82 7.58 13.34 -6.55
C GLY A 82 6.59 13.32 -7.73
N ILE A 83 5.36 12.85 -7.52
CA ILE A 83 4.28 12.92 -8.50
C ILE A 83 3.45 14.18 -8.21
N THR A 84 3.04 14.87 -9.26
CA THR A 84 2.19 16.07 -9.16
C THR A 84 0.86 15.88 -9.89
N LYS A 85 -0.19 16.54 -9.40
CA LYS A 85 -1.50 16.62 -10.04
C LYS A 85 -2.07 18.03 -9.88
N VAL A 86 -2.29 18.71 -10.99
CA VAL A 86 -3.06 19.96 -11.01
C VAL A 86 -4.49 19.65 -10.59
N LEU A 87 -5.01 20.41 -9.63
CA LEU A 87 -6.32 20.21 -9.04
C LEU A 87 -7.40 20.95 -9.85
N ASP A 88 -8.54 20.29 -10.02
CA ASP A 88 -9.72 20.92 -10.62
C ASP A 88 -10.53 21.59 -9.51
N ILE A 89 -10.46 22.92 -9.42
CA ILE A 89 -11.00 23.69 -8.31
C ILE A 89 -12.44 24.10 -8.58
N ASN A 90 -13.31 23.77 -7.64
CA ASN A 90 -14.72 24.14 -7.62
C ASN A 90 -14.98 25.15 -6.50
N SER A 91 -15.92 26.07 -6.72
CA SER A 91 -16.36 27.02 -5.70
C SER A 91 -17.50 26.44 -4.86
N ASP A 92 -17.45 26.66 -3.55
CA ASP A 92 -18.55 26.40 -2.63
C ASP A 92 -19.49 27.63 -2.57
N PRO A 93 -20.79 27.47 -2.23
CA PRO A 93 -21.70 28.60 -2.03
C PRO A 93 -21.25 29.60 -0.95
N ARG A 94 -20.45 29.16 0.02
CA ARG A 94 -19.89 30.01 1.07
C ARG A 94 -18.73 30.84 0.51
N PRO A 95 -18.72 32.17 0.65
CA PRO A 95 -17.64 33.02 0.17
C PRO A 95 -16.28 32.59 0.73
N GLY A 96 -15.25 32.54 -0.12
CA GLY A 96 -13.89 32.16 0.30
C GLY A 96 -13.64 30.64 0.36
N HIS A 97 -14.67 29.80 0.23
CA HIS A 97 -14.51 28.35 0.28
C HIS A 97 -14.46 27.73 -1.12
N TYR A 98 -13.48 26.86 -1.33
CA TYR A 98 -13.26 26.11 -2.56
C TYR A 98 -12.91 24.67 -2.24
N TYR A 99 -13.07 23.78 -3.22
CA TYR A 99 -12.73 22.38 -3.05
C TYR A 99 -12.31 21.71 -4.34
N SER A 100 -11.57 20.61 -4.22
CA SER A 100 -11.22 19.74 -5.34
C SER A 100 -11.38 18.27 -4.96
N SER A 101 -12.22 17.56 -5.69
CA SER A 101 -12.46 16.14 -5.43
C SER A 101 -11.28 15.26 -5.83
N VAL A 102 -10.95 14.32 -4.95
CA VAL A 102 -9.86 13.37 -5.13
C VAL A 102 -10.22 12.01 -4.51
N ILE A 103 -9.58 10.96 -4.99
CA ILE A 103 -9.55 9.67 -4.31
C ILE A 103 -8.08 9.43 -3.94
N PRO A 104 -7.71 9.50 -2.64
CA PRO A 104 -6.38 9.14 -2.22
C PRO A 104 -6.13 7.65 -2.50
N THR A 105 -5.02 7.32 -3.15
CA THR A 105 -4.70 5.93 -3.52
C THR A 105 -3.55 5.33 -2.73
N LYS A 106 -2.85 6.16 -1.95
CA LYS A 106 -1.71 5.77 -1.13
C LYS A 106 -1.76 6.54 0.19
N THR A 107 -1.27 5.91 1.24
CA THR A 107 -1.09 6.53 2.55
C THR A 107 0.11 7.47 2.54
N GLY A 108 0.11 8.44 3.46
CA GLY A 108 1.22 9.35 3.72
C GLY A 108 0.93 10.80 3.30
N SER A 109 1.98 11.61 3.40
CA SER A 109 1.89 13.06 3.32
C SER A 109 1.67 13.58 1.90
N ILE A 110 0.78 14.55 1.79
CA ILE A 110 0.53 15.32 0.56
C ILE A 110 0.87 16.78 0.83
N LEU A 111 1.54 17.42 -0.13
CA LEU A 111 1.76 18.86 -0.14
C LEU A 111 0.86 19.50 -1.19
N ILE A 112 0.25 20.63 -0.87
CA ILE A 112 -0.53 21.44 -1.80
C ILE A 112 0.29 22.68 -2.14
N ASP A 113 0.67 22.80 -3.40
CA ASP A 113 1.39 23.93 -3.96
C ASP A 113 0.39 24.89 -4.61
N ILE A 114 0.32 26.13 -4.13
CA ILE A 114 -0.59 27.17 -4.63
C ILE A 114 0.25 28.29 -5.24
N LYS A 115 0.04 28.54 -6.53
CA LYS A 115 0.78 29.56 -7.28
C LYS A 115 -0.14 30.45 -8.10
N GLY A 116 0.22 31.72 -8.22
CA GLY A 116 -0.46 32.70 -9.06
C GLY A 116 -0.65 34.03 -8.34
N GLU A 117 -1.84 34.61 -8.41
CA GLU A 117 -2.15 35.86 -7.72
C GLU A 117 -3.60 35.94 -7.22
N ILE A 118 -3.79 36.65 -6.11
CA ILE A 118 -5.11 37.07 -5.61
C ILE A 118 -5.13 38.59 -5.59
N ASN A 119 -6.03 39.22 -6.35
CA ASN A 119 -6.17 40.68 -6.40
C ASN A 119 -4.84 41.43 -6.63
N GLY A 120 -3.92 40.85 -7.43
CA GLY A 120 -2.60 41.40 -7.74
C GLY A 120 -1.51 41.10 -6.72
N VAL A 121 -1.81 40.41 -5.61
CA VAL A 121 -0.80 39.91 -4.67
C VAL A 121 -0.29 38.55 -5.16
N PRO A 122 1.01 38.40 -5.42
CA PRO A 122 1.57 37.11 -5.83
C PRO A 122 1.50 36.10 -4.69
N ILE A 123 1.00 34.90 -4.99
CA ILE A 123 0.96 33.76 -4.09
C ILE A 123 1.89 32.68 -4.64
N ASP A 124 2.79 32.19 -3.79
CA ASP A 124 3.64 31.02 -4.05
C ASP A 124 3.91 30.35 -2.70
N VAL A 125 3.08 29.38 -2.34
CA VAL A 125 3.12 28.69 -1.05
C VAL A 125 2.95 27.19 -1.21
N GLU A 126 3.71 26.43 -0.41
CA GLU A 126 3.53 24.98 -0.27
C GLU A 126 3.01 24.66 1.13
N ILE A 127 1.87 23.99 1.18
CA ILE A 127 1.11 23.75 2.41
C ILE A 127 0.97 22.23 2.63
N PRO A 128 1.56 21.64 3.68
CA PRO A 128 1.32 20.24 4.03
C PRO A 128 -0.11 20.07 4.55
N VAL A 129 -0.78 19.02 4.08
CA VAL A 129 -2.06 18.57 4.64
C VAL A 129 -1.86 17.28 5.43
N GLU A 130 -2.86 16.91 6.25
CA GLU A 130 -2.81 15.70 7.05
C GLU A 130 -2.53 14.44 6.21
N ASP A 131 -1.78 13.51 6.81
CA ASP A 131 -1.38 12.26 6.18
C ASP A 131 -2.60 11.40 5.86
N VAL A 132 -2.64 10.86 4.65
CA VAL A 132 -3.66 9.87 4.29
C VAL A 132 -3.41 8.58 5.05
N GLU A 133 -4.41 8.08 5.76
CA GLU A 133 -4.38 6.88 6.57
C GLU A 133 -5.01 5.66 5.87
N THR A 134 -4.89 4.51 6.52
CA THR A 134 -5.64 3.31 6.12
C THR A 134 -7.06 3.38 6.66
N THR A 135 -8.02 2.69 6.02
CA THR A 135 -9.40 2.62 6.53
C THR A 135 -9.52 2.00 7.92
N ALA A 136 -8.49 1.28 8.40
CA ALA A 136 -8.48 0.64 9.72
C ALA A 136 -8.62 1.63 10.88
N VAL A 137 -8.25 2.91 10.69
CA VAL A 137 -8.46 3.97 11.69
C VAL A 137 -9.94 4.23 11.98
N LEU A 138 -10.82 3.89 11.05
CA LEU A 138 -12.28 4.07 11.14
C LEU A 138 -13.03 2.78 11.55
N ASP A 139 -12.36 1.64 11.64
CA ASP A 139 -13.03 0.36 11.89
C ASP A 139 -13.62 0.28 13.30
N PHE A 140 -14.89 -0.11 13.37
CA PHE A 140 -15.55 -0.45 14.64
C PHE A 140 -16.40 -1.73 14.50
N PRO A 141 -16.13 -2.78 15.31
CA PRO A 141 -15.01 -2.90 16.25
C PRO A 141 -13.67 -2.85 15.52
N PRO A 142 -12.56 -2.45 16.19
CA PRO A 142 -11.26 -2.34 15.54
C PRO A 142 -10.89 -3.67 14.87
N SER A 143 -10.61 -3.63 13.57
CA SER A 143 -9.93 -4.73 12.92
C SER A 143 -8.46 -4.65 13.34
N THR A 144 -8.14 -5.12 14.54
CA THR A 144 -6.73 -5.37 14.89
C THR A 144 -6.21 -6.30 13.80
N GLY A 145 -5.37 -5.76 12.89
CA GLY A 145 -5.15 -6.29 11.54
C GLY A 145 -5.17 -7.80 11.49
N SER A 146 -6.01 -8.36 10.60
CA SER A 146 -6.22 -9.79 10.36
C SER A 146 -5.61 -10.66 11.43
N SER A 147 -6.44 -11.09 12.39
CA SER A 147 -6.07 -12.03 13.43
C SER A 147 -5.00 -12.99 12.89
N ASN A 148 -3.90 -13.21 13.61
CA ASN A 148 -2.87 -14.18 13.18
C ASN A 148 -3.48 -15.55 12.78
N GLN A 149 -4.72 -15.82 13.19
CA GLN A 149 -5.54 -16.94 12.74
C GLN A 149 -5.88 -16.92 11.24
N ASP A 150 -6.19 -15.79 10.61
CA ASP A 150 -6.52 -15.71 9.18
C ASP A 150 -5.29 -15.97 8.32
N ILE A 151 -4.15 -15.36 8.67
CA ILE A 151 -2.86 -15.59 8.00
C ILE A 151 -2.39 -17.03 8.22
N THR A 152 -2.58 -17.58 9.42
CA THR A 152 -2.21 -18.98 9.71
C THR A 152 -3.10 -19.94 8.92
N SER A 153 -4.41 -19.68 8.85
CA SER A 153 -5.35 -20.50 8.07
C SER A 153 -5.04 -20.43 6.57
N MET A 154 -4.67 -19.26 6.06
CA MET A 154 -4.25 -19.08 4.67
C MET A 154 -2.90 -19.75 4.38
N LYS A 155 -1.91 -19.66 5.28
CA LYS A 155 -0.64 -20.40 5.17
C LYS A 155 -0.87 -21.91 5.15
N ASN A 156 -1.80 -22.40 5.98
CA ASN A 156 -2.18 -23.81 6.01
C ASN A 156 -2.85 -24.24 4.70
N ALA A 157 -3.75 -23.42 4.17
CA ALA A 157 -4.39 -23.66 2.87
C ALA A 157 -3.37 -23.69 1.72
N ILE A 158 -2.45 -22.71 1.67
CA ILE A 158 -1.37 -22.66 0.67
C ILE A 158 -0.44 -23.87 0.78
N SER A 159 -0.05 -24.25 2.00
CA SER A 159 0.79 -25.44 2.23
C SER A 159 0.10 -26.74 1.78
N SER A 160 -1.22 -26.82 1.98
CA SER A 160 -2.04 -27.95 1.55
C SER A 160 -2.11 -28.02 0.01
N LEU A 161 -2.32 -26.88 -0.65
CA LEU A 161 -2.31 -26.79 -2.12
C LEU A 161 -0.94 -27.15 -2.71
N GLN A 162 0.16 -26.70 -2.12
CA GLN A 162 1.51 -27.09 -2.55
C GLN A 162 1.74 -28.59 -2.44
N LYS A 163 1.26 -29.20 -1.34
CA LYS A 163 1.33 -30.65 -1.13
C LYS A 163 0.50 -31.39 -2.18
N GLU A 164 -0.70 -30.92 -2.49
CA GLU A 164 -1.58 -31.53 -3.48
C GLU A 164 -1.01 -31.41 -4.91
N ILE A 165 -0.50 -30.24 -5.30
CA ILE A 165 0.20 -30.03 -6.58
C ILE A 165 1.42 -30.95 -6.71
N ASN A 166 2.22 -31.07 -5.64
CA ASN A 166 3.37 -31.98 -5.65
C ASN A 166 2.93 -33.45 -5.76
N SER A 167 1.83 -33.83 -5.10
CA SER A 167 1.27 -35.18 -5.17
C SER A 167 0.66 -35.50 -6.55
N LEU A 168 0.07 -34.51 -7.23
CA LEU A 168 -0.42 -34.65 -8.61
C LEU A 168 0.72 -34.75 -9.62
N LYS A 169 1.81 -34.02 -9.39
CA LYS A 169 3.05 -34.09 -10.18
C LYS A 169 3.73 -35.45 -10.05
N THR A 170 3.73 -36.04 -8.85
CA THR A 170 4.29 -37.38 -8.62
C THR A 170 3.31 -38.50 -8.98
N GLY A 171 2.00 -38.24 -8.92
CA GLY A 171 0.94 -39.20 -9.24
C GLY A 171 0.62 -39.37 -10.73
N SER A 172 1.12 -38.48 -11.61
CA SER A 172 0.95 -38.61 -13.07
C SER A 172 2.01 -39.51 -13.73
N GLY A 173 2.95 -40.07 -12.96
CA GLY A 173 3.80 -41.15 -13.40
C GLY A 173 3.14 -42.47 -13.03
N ALA A 174 2.55 -43.16 -14.00
CA ALA A 174 2.37 -44.61 -13.88
C ALA A 174 3.70 -45.18 -13.38
N ASN A 175 3.68 -45.78 -12.19
CA ASN A 175 4.84 -46.37 -11.52
C ASN A 175 5.34 -47.54 -12.39
N LEU A 176 6.14 -47.26 -13.41
CA LEU A 176 6.86 -48.25 -14.21
C LEU A 176 8.25 -48.54 -13.64
N ASP A 177 8.67 -47.80 -12.60
CA ASP A 177 10.02 -47.87 -12.06
C ASP A 177 10.15 -48.79 -10.83
N ASN A 178 9.07 -49.40 -10.36
CA ASN A 178 9.10 -50.45 -9.32
C ASN A 178 9.25 -51.85 -9.91
N VAL A 179 10.09 -51.97 -10.92
CA VAL A 179 10.59 -53.26 -11.37
C VAL A 179 11.82 -53.57 -10.51
N GLY A 180 11.56 -54.05 -9.30
CA GLY A 180 12.59 -54.40 -8.31
C GLY A 180 13.50 -55.56 -8.76
N PRO A 181 14.44 -56.00 -7.90
CA PRO A 181 15.49 -56.99 -8.21
C PRO A 181 14.99 -58.34 -8.78
N ALA A 182 13.69 -58.60 -8.75
CA ALA A 182 13.05 -59.73 -9.41
C ALA A 182 13.21 -59.72 -10.94
N TYR A 183 13.23 -58.56 -11.59
CA TYR A 183 13.34 -58.47 -13.06
C TYR A 183 14.77 -58.63 -13.55
N ASP A 184 15.74 -58.07 -12.83
CA ASP A 184 17.16 -58.33 -13.09
C ASP A 184 17.46 -59.83 -12.95
N PHE A 185 16.85 -60.49 -11.97
CA PHE A 185 16.97 -61.95 -11.81
C PHE A 185 16.27 -62.72 -12.93
N ALA A 186 15.10 -62.25 -13.40
CA ALA A 186 14.36 -62.87 -14.49
C ALA A 186 15.11 -62.76 -15.83
N ILE A 187 15.69 -61.58 -16.14
CA ILE A 187 16.52 -61.36 -17.32
C ILE A 187 17.79 -62.21 -17.25
N PHE A 188 18.47 -62.23 -16.10
CA PHE A 188 19.67 -63.03 -15.92
C PHE A 188 19.36 -64.53 -16.14
N GLY A 189 18.28 -65.05 -15.56
CA GLY A 189 17.85 -66.43 -15.75
C GLY A 189 17.53 -66.79 -17.20
N LEU A 190 16.81 -65.91 -17.92
CA LEU A 190 16.52 -66.11 -19.35
C LEU A 190 17.78 -66.13 -20.20
N SER A 191 18.73 -65.21 -19.94
CA SER A 191 19.98 -65.15 -20.69
C SER A 191 20.87 -66.38 -20.48
N LEU A 192 20.91 -66.90 -19.25
CA LEU A 192 21.65 -68.10 -18.90
C LEU A 192 21.04 -69.35 -19.55
N GLY A 193 19.71 -69.43 -19.59
CA GLY A 193 18.99 -70.51 -20.28
C GLY A 193 19.28 -70.52 -21.79
N ALA A 194 19.24 -69.36 -22.44
CA ALA A 194 19.55 -69.24 -23.87
C ALA A 194 21.00 -69.67 -24.18
N ALA A 195 21.97 -69.24 -23.35
CA ALA A 195 23.36 -69.66 -23.49
C ALA A 195 23.53 -71.18 -23.34
N GLY A 196 22.82 -71.81 -22.40
CA GLY A 196 22.82 -73.26 -22.22
C GLY A 196 22.32 -74.03 -23.44
N VAL A 197 21.25 -73.57 -24.09
CA VAL A 197 20.72 -74.18 -25.31
C VAL A 197 21.72 -74.07 -26.46
N VAL A 198 22.35 -72.91 -26.64
CA VAL A 198 23.36 -72.70 -27.68
C VAL A 198 24.55 -73.64 -27.46
N LEU A 199 25.05 -73.75 -26.23
CA LEU A 199 26.15 -74.67 -25.91
C LEU A 199 25.77 -76.14 -26.14
N ALA A 200 24.53 -76.54 -25.82
CA ALA A 200 24.05 -77.90 -26.08
C ALA A 200 23.99 -78.22 -27.58
N VAL A 201 23.53 -77.28 -28.41
CA VAL A 201 23.52 -77.44 -29.87
C VAL A 201 24.93 -77.56 -30.43
N VAL A 202 25.85 -76.69 -30.00
CA VAL A 202 27.27 -76.74 -30.41
C VAL A 202 27.93 -78.06 -29.99
N ALA A 203 27.64 -78.56 -28.79
CA ALA A 203 28.15 -79.83 -28.30
C ALA A 203 27.62 -81.02 -29.13
N MET A 204 26.34 -80.98 -29.55
CA MET A 204 25.77 -82.01 -30.44
C MET A 204 26.42 -82.02 -31.83
N ILE A 205 26.72 -80.85 -32.40
CA ILE A 205 27.38 -80.74 -33.71
C ILE A 205 28.82 -81.28 -33.65
N LYS A 206 29.56 -80.99 -32.57
CA LYS A 206 30.94 -81.49 -32.38
C LYS A 206 31.06 -82.98 -32.05
N ARG A 207 29.96 -83.65 -31.70
CA ARG A 207 29.95 -85.09 -31.37
C ARG A 207 29.73 -86.00 -32.60
N LYS A 208 29.55 -85.41 -33.79
CA LYS A 208 29.48 -86.16 -35.06
C LYS A 208 30.84 -86.24 -35.74
#